data_AF-A0A9D8BZQ6-F1
#
_entry.id   AF-A0A9D8BZQ6-F1
#
_cell.length_a   1.000
_cell.length_b   1.000
_cell.length_c   1.000
_cell.angle_alpha   90.00
_cell.angle_beta   90.00
_cell.angle_gamma   90.00
#
_symmetry.space_group_name_H-M   'P 1'
#
loop_
_entity.id
_entity.type
_entity.pdbx_description
1 polymer ?
#
loop_
_entity_poly.entity_id
_entity_poly.type
_entity_poly.pdbx_seq_one_letter_code
_entity_poly.pdbx_strand_id
1 'polypeptide(L)'
;MEATRNTPANSTQDAQPISAHKAQPISPSKAKPIWRSILFVPASSPRFIESAIRQAADVLQIDLEDSVSPADKASARLAVPKIAHGFTQARKEVIVRVN
;
A
#
# COMPACT_ATOMS: atom_id res chain seq x y z
N MET A 1 70.64 15.72 -5.35
CA MET A 1 70.47 14.73 -6.43
C MET A 1 69.00 14.39 -6.49
N GLU A 2 68.46 14.58 -7.68
CA GLU A 2 67.04 14.65 -8.03
C GLU A 2 66.39 13.26 -8.04
N ALA A 3 65.18 13.15 -7.51
CA ALA A 3 64.31 11.99 -7.75
C ALA A 3 62.84 12.38 -7.58
N THR A 4 62.32 12.98 -8.66
CA THR A 4 61.03 12.68 -9.29
C THR A 4 59.79 12.47 -8.40
N ARG A 5 58.91 13.48 -8.51
CA ARG A 5 57.47 13.42 -8.24
C ARG A 5 56.85 12.21 -8.94
N ASN A 6 55.96 11.48 -8.25
CA ASN A 6 54.96 10.65 -8.91
C ASN A 6 53.60 10.83 -8.23
N THR A 7 52.73 11.54 -8.94
CA THR A 7 51.30 11.71 -8.67
C THR A 7 50.55 10.47 -9.15
N PRO A 8 49.66 9.83 -8.37
CA PRO A 8 48.74 8.88 -8.94
C PRO A 8 47.62 9.65 -9.66
N ALA A 9 47.49 9.37 -10.95
CA ALA A 9 46.41 9.82 -11.82
C ALA A 9 45.06 9.36 -11.24
N ASN A 10 44.19 10.33 -10.93
CA ASN A 10 42.79 10.05 -10.66
C ASN A 10 42.12 9.75 -11.99
N SER A 11 41.85 8.48 -12.24
CA SER A 11 41.15 8.00 -13.42
C SER A 11 39.73 8.57 -13.42
N THR A 12 39.49 9.55 -14.30
CA THR A 12 38.17 10.04 -14.68
C THR A 12 37.32 8.85 -15.14
N GLN A 13 36.45 8.34 -14.27
CA GLN A 13 35.31 7.53 -14.68
C GLN A 13 34.12 8.45 -14.89
N ASP A 14 33.58 8.35 -16.10
CA ASP A 14 32.46 9.09 -16.66
C ASP A 14 31.33 9.32 -15.66
N ALA A 15 31.20 10.57 -15.19
CA ALA A 15 30.02 11.02 -14.49
C ALA A 15 28.84 11.04 -15.47
N GLN A 16 28.00 10.00 -15.41
CA GLN A 16 26.70 9.99 -16.07
C GLN A 16 25.85 11.16 -15.55
N PRO A 17 25.15 11.92 -16.41
CA PRO A 17 24.40 13.08 -15.96
C PRO A 17 23.26 12.65 -15.02
N ILE A 18 23.24 13.20 -13.80
CA ILE A 18 22.10 13.07 -12.89
C ILE A 18 20.88 13.70 -13.55
N SER A 19 19.99 12.85 -14.08
CA SER A 19 18.75 13.30 -14.70
C SER A 19 17.94 14.09 -13.65
N ALA A 20 17.82 15.39 -13.86
CA ALA A 20 17.10 16.29 -12.98
C ALA A 20 15.67 15.76 -12.80
N HIS A 21 15.36 15.28 -11.59
CA HIS A 21 14.00 14.90 -11.24
C HIS A 21 13.17 16.17 -11.27
N LYS A 22 12.42 16.35 -12.37
CA LYS A 22 11.47 17.44 -12.54
C LYS A 22 10.57 17.49 -11.30
N ALA A 23 10.72 18.52 -10.48
CA ALA A 23 9.87 18.72 -9.31
C ALA A 23 8.41 18.73 -9.78
N GLN A 24 7.64 17.72 -9.35
CA GLN A 24 6.23 17.68 -9.67
C GLN A 24 5.52 18.81 -8.91
N PRO A 25 4.58 19.53 -9.54
CA PRO A 25 3.85 20.59 -8.86
C PRO A 25 3.11 20.02 -7.65
N ILE A 26 3.22 20.69 -6.50
CA ILE A 26 2.47 20.35 -5.29
C ILE A 26 0.98 20.56 -5.54
N SER A 27 0.29 19.51 -5.97
CA SER A 27 -1.18 19.51 -6.04
C SER A 27 -1.74 19.71 -4.63
N PRO A 28 -2.81 20.50 -4.43
CA PRO A 28 -3.42 20.66 -3.10
C PRO A 28 -3.75 19.27 -2.55
N SER A 29 -3.24 18.97 -1.35
CA SER A 29 -3.47 17.67 -0.73
C SER A 29 -4.97 17.45 -0.61
N LYS A 30 -5.51 16.40 -1.23
CA LYS A 30 -6.90 15.99 -0.97
C LYS A 30 -7.09 15.91 0.55
N ALA A 31 -8.08 16.64 1.07
CA ALA A 31 -8.43 16.55 2.49
C ALA A 31 -8.65 15.07 2.84
N LYS A 32 -8.06 14.60 3.94
CA LYS A 32 -8.24 13.21 4.38
C LYS A 32 -9.73 13.00 4.72
N PRO A 33 -10.35 11.89 4.28
CA PRO A 33 -11.72 11.59 4.64
C PRO A 33 -11.87 11.42 6.16
N ILE A 34 -12.99 11.88 6.71
CA ILE A 34 -13.36 11.62 8.11
C ILE A 34 -14.11 10.29 8.16
N TRP A 35 -13.55 9.31 8.84
CA TRP A 35 -14.19 8.00 9.08
C TRP A 35 -14.87 8.00 10.45
N ARG A 36 -16.20 7.99 10.49
CA ARG A 36 -16.98 7.92 11.73
C ARG A 36 -17.16 6.49 12.21
N SER A 37 -17.09 5.53 11.29
CA SER A 37 -17.27 4.11 11.57
C SER A 37 -16.45 3.24 10.62
N ILE A 38 -15.90 2.15 11.18
CA ILE A 38 -15.15 1.12 10.46
C ILE A 38 -15.84 -0.22 10.72
N LEU A 39 -16.17 -0.95 9.65
CA LEU A 39 -16.74 -2.28 9.74
C LEU A 39 -15.66 -3.35 9.55
N PHE A 40 -15.41 -4.13 10.59
CA PHE A 40 -14.44 -5.23 10.59
C PHE A 40 -15.05 -6.47 9.97
N VAL A 41 -14.43 -7.00 8.92
CA VAL A 41 -14.94 -8.17 8.19
C VAL A 41 -13.83 -9.18 7.96
N PRO A 42 -13.95 -10.42 8.51
CA PRO A 42 -13.01 -11.49 8.23
C PRO A 42 -12.97 -11.81 6.74
N ALA A 43 -11.77 -11.80 6.15
CA ALA A 43 -11.59 -12.16 4.74
C ALA A 43 -11.96 -13.63 4.43
N SER A 44 -12.07 -14.48 5.46
CA SER A 44 -12.46 -15.89 5.35
C SER A 44 -13.98 -16.14 5.43
N SER A 45 -14.82 -15.10 5.61
CA SER A 45 -16.28 -15.27 5.78
C SER A 45 -17.08 -14.66 4.63
N PRO A 46 -17.43 -15.44 3.58
CA PRO A 46 -18.24 -14.98 2.44
C PRO A 46 -19.56 -14.33 2.87
N ARG A 47 -20.23 -14.92 3.86
CA ARG A 47 -21.47 -14.38 4.43
C ARG A 47 -21.32 -12.96 4.95
N PHE A 48 -20.22 -12.66 5.66
CA PHE A 48 -19.98 -11.31 6.19
C PHE A 48 -19.56 -10.34 5.09
N ILE A 49 -18.76 -10.79 4.12
CA ILE A 49 -18.37 -10.00 2.95
C ILE A 49 -19.62 -9.55 2.16
N GLU A 50 -20.53 -10.46 1.86
CA GLU A 50 -21.78 -10.18 1.13
C GLU A 50 -22.69 -9.21 1.90
N SER A 51 -22.74 -9.33 3.23
CA SER A 51 -23.54 -8.43 4.07
C SER A 51 -22.97 -7.03 4.17
N ALA A 52 -21.64 -6.91 4.24
CA ALA A 52 -20.95 -5.67 4.52
C ALA A 52 -21.12 -4.60 3.43
N ILE A 53 -21.37 -5.00 2.17
CA ILE A 53 -21.70 -4.07 1.08
C ILE A 53 -22.96 -3.26 1.39
N ARG A 54 -23.93 -3.81 2.13
CA ARG A 54 -25.19 -3.12 2.47
C ARG A 54 -25.14 -2.25 3.72
N GLN A 55 -24.06 -2.33 4.50
CA GLN A 55 -23.96 -1.60 5.78
C GLN A 55 -23.61 -0.13 5.58
N ALA A 56 -23.97 0.74 6.51
CA ALA A 56 -23.76 2.19 6.42
C ALA A 56 -22.35 2.65 6.87
N ALA A 57 -21.42 1.72 7.11
CA ALA A 57 -20.07 2.07 7.57
C ALA A 57 -19.29 2.86 6.51
N ASP A 58 -18.52 3.84 6.96
CA ASP A 58 -17.73 4.70 6.08
C ASP A 58 -16.55 3.92 5.46
N VAL A 59 -16.02 2.93 6.20
CA VAL A 59 -14.87 2.11 5.78
C VAL A 59 -15.16 0.64 6.04
N LEU A 60 -14.75 -0.20 5.08
CA LEU A 60 -14.56 -1.62 5.32
C LEU A 60 -13.11 -1.89 5.72
N GLN A 61 -12.91 -2.53 6.87
CA GLN A 61 -11.65 -3.17 7.20
C GLN A 61 -11.73 -4.65 6.87
N ILE A 62 -11.01 -5.05 5.82
CA ILE A 62 -10.78 -6.47 5.50
C ILE A 62 -9.78 -6.99 6.53
N ASP A 63 -10.20 -7.95 7.34
CA ASP A 63 -9.40 -8.47 8.43
C ASP A 63 -8.69 -9.76 8.02
N LEU A 64 -7.36 -9.75 8.12
CA LEU A 64 -6.50 -10.92 7.97
C LEU A 64 -5.88 -11.36 9.30
N GLU A 65 -6.10 -10.65 10.40
CA GLU A 65 -5.49 -10.92 11.70
C GLU A 65 -6.33 -11.94 12.51
N ASP A 66 -6.66 -11.67 13.77
CA ASP A 66 -7.17 -12.66 14.71
C ASP A 66 -8.57 -13.19 14.39
N SER A 67 -9.32 -12.52 13.52
CA SER A 67 -10.62 -13.01 13.06
C SER A 67 -10.51 -14.12 12.01
N VAL A 68 -9.30 -14.48 11.57
CA VAL A 68 -9.05 -15.49 10.55
C VAL A 68 -8.24 -16.63 11.16
N SER A 69 -8.74 -17.86 11.05
CA SER A 69 -8.03 -19.04 11.56
C SER A 69 -6.67 -19.20 10.86
N PRO A 70 -5.65 -19.76 11.52
CA PRO A 70 -4.34 -19.99 10.89
C PRO A 70 -4.42 -20.77 9.56
N ALA A 71 -5.33 -21.75 9.47
CA ALA A 71 -5.54 -22.56 8.27
C ALA A 71 -6.11 -21.75 7.10
N ASP A 72 -6.93 -20.73 7.39
CA ASP A 72 -7.59 -19.91 6.37
C ASP A 72 -6.76 -18.70 5.93
N LYS A 73 -5.64 -18.40 6.59
CA LYS A 73 -4.81 -17.22 6.29
C LYS A 73 -4.38 -17.14 4.82
N ALA A 74 -4.01 -18.27 4.23
CA ALA A 74 -3.55 -18.31 2.84
C ALA A 74 -4.68 -17.99 1.85
N SER A 75 -5.83 -18.64 2.00
CA SER A 75 -7.01 -18.39 1.16
C SER A 75 -7.58 -16.99 1.37
N ALA A 76 -7.61 -16.52 2.62
CA ALA A 76 -8.05 -15.18 2.99
C ALA A 76 -7.22 -14.08 2.30
N ARG A 77 -5.89 -14.21 2.28
CA ARG A 77 -4.99 -13.29 1.56
C ARG A 77 -5.29 -13.24 0.06
N LEU A 78 -5.55 -14.40 -0.56
CA LEU A 78 -5.89 -14.48 -1.98
C LEU A 78 -7.25 -13.83 -2.30
N ALA A 79 -8.17 -13.78 -1.33
CA ALA A 79 -9.48 -13.18 -1.51
C ALA A 79 -9.47 -11.64 -1.47
N VAL A 80 -8.47 -11.02 -0.84
CA VAL A 80 -8.43 -9.56 -0.61
C VAL A 80 -8.64 -8.72 -1.87
N PRO A 81 -7.97 -8.96 -3.02
CA PRO A 81 -8.16 -8.13 -4.21
C PRO A 81 -9.60 -8.15 -4.72
N LYS A 82 -10.26 -9.32 -4.69
CA LYS A 82 -11.65 -9.47 -5.12
C LYS A 82 -12.60 -8.74 -4.17
N ILE A 83 -12.39 -8.89 -2.86
CA ILE A 83 -13.18 -8.18 -1.83
C ILE A 83 -13.02 -6.67 -2.03
N ALA A 84 -11.78 -6.16 -2.03
CA ALA A 84 -11.50 -4.75 -2.19
C ALA A 84 -12.12 -4.17 -3.48
N HIS A 85 -12.01 -4.88 -4.60
CA HIS A 85 -12.63 -4.45 -5.86
C HIS A 85 -14.15 -4.27 -5.73
N GLY A 86 -14.86 -5.24 -5.16
CA GLY A 86 -16.31 -5.16 -4.98
C GLY A 86 -16.76 -3.96 -4.13
N PHE A 87 -16.00 -3.60 -3.09
CA PHE A 87 -16.33 -2.45 -2.23
C PHE A 87 -15.96 -1.11 -2.85
N THR A 88 -14.86 -1.03 -3.58
CA THR A 88 -14.51 0.19 -4.33
C THR A 88 -15.55 0.50 -5.42
N GLN A 89 -16.10 -0.52 -6.08
CA GLN A 89 -17.21 -0.36 -7.02
C GLN A 89 -18.47 0.18 -6.33
N ALA A 90 -18.71 -0.21 -5.07
CA ALA A 90 -19.77 0.32 -4.22
C ALA A 90 -19.44 1.71 -3.61
N ARG A 91 -18.36 2.37 -4.06
CA ARG A 91 -17.89 3.69 -3.58
C ARG A 91 -17.59 3.74 -2.07
N LYS A 92 -17.14 2.61 -1.50
CA LYS A 92 -16.71 2.52 -0.11
C LYS A 92 -15.19 2.55 -0.01
N GLU A 93 -14.69 3.20 1.04
CA GLU A 93 -13.28 3.13 1.40
C GLU A 93 -12.95 1.73 1.95
N VAL A 94 -11.76 1.23 1.63
CA VAL A 94 -11.31 -0.11 2.02
C VAL A 94 -9.92 -0.01 2.62
N ILE A 95 -9.75 -0.61 3.80
CA ILE A 95 -8.45 -0.85 4.41
C ILE A 95 -8.28 -2.34 4.68
N VAL A 96 -7.04 -2.77 4.84
CA VAL A 96 -6.70 -4.17 5.16
C VAL A 96 -5.92 -4.17 6.46
N ARG A 97 -6.37 -4.94 7.45
CA ARG A 97 -5.58 -5.24 8.64
C ARG A 97 -4.76 -6.49 8.37
N VAL A 98 -3.45 -6.32 8.40
CA VAL A 98 -2.46 -7.40 8.19
C VAL A 98 -2.02 -8.00 9.53
N ASN A 99 -1.29 -9.12 9.48
CA ASN A 99 -0.60 -9.74 10.61
C ASN A 99 0.72 -9.05 10.95
#